data_AF-A0A8S2TP11-F1
#
_entry.id   AF-A0A8S2TP11-F1
#
_cell.length_a   1.000
_cell.length_b   1.000
_cell.length_c   1.000
_cell.angle_alpha   90.00
_cell.angle_beta   90.00
_cell.angle_gamma   90.00
#
_symmetry.space_group_name_H-M   'P 1'
#
loop_
_entity.id
_entity.type
_entity.pdbx_description
1 polymer ?
#
loop_
_entity_poly.entity_id
_entity_poly.type
_entity_poly.pdbx_seq_one_letter_code
_entity_poly.pdbx_strand_id
1 'polypeptide(L)' 'FCPFYKCVAMLRNMIAFYDMARHAVETTAQSEKKITWADIRNHMNDTIYQLSSMKFAVWGEILFNLTKYFAIVLD' A
#
# COMPACT_ATOMS: atom_id res chain seq x y z
N PHE A 1 21.41 11.07 8.77
CA PHE A 1 21.70 11.16 7.32
C PHE A 1 20.67 10.31 6.55
N CYS A 2 19.85 10.87 5.65
CA CYS A 2 19.04 10.11 4.66
C CYS A 2 19.76 10.25 3.31
N PRO A 3 20.31 9.17 2.74
CA PRO A 3 20.84 9.25 1.39
C PRO A 3 19.67 9.40 0.38
N PHE A 4 19.91 10.15 -0.70
CA PHE A 4 18.87 10.51 -1.68
C PHE A 4 18.11 9.30 -2.24
N TYR A 5 18.80 8.20 -2.53
CA TYR A 5 18.17 6.96 -3.02
C TYR A 5 17.13 6.38 -2.04
N LYS A 6 17.35 6.50 -0.73
CA LYS A 6 16.42 6.02 0.30
C LYS A 6 15.17 6.89 0.35
N CYS A 7 15.36 8.19 0.22
CA CYS A 7 14.27 9.16 0.18
C CYS A 7 13.42 9.01 -1.11
N VAL A 8 14.03 8.72 -2.27
CA VAL A 8 13.30 8.39 -3.52
C VAL A 8 12.56 7.06 -3.42
N ALA A 9 13.17 6.02 -2.81
CA ALA A 9 12.51 4.74 -2.59
C ALA A 9 11.29 4.86 -1.65
N MET A 10 11.39 5.65 -0.56
CA MET A 10 10.26 5.99 0.32
C MET A 10 9.10 6.57 -0.47
N LEU A 11 9.39 7.54 -1.32
CA LEU A 11 8.36 8.20 -2.10
C LEU A 11 7.69 7.23 -3.08
N ARG A 12 8.47 6.40 -3.78
CA ARG A 12 7.92 5.42 -4.74
C ARG A 12 6.97 4.43 -4.08
N ASN A 13 7.31 3.93 -2.88
CA ASN A 13 6.44 3.00 -2.15
C ASN A 13 5.13 3.66 -1.67
N MET A 14 5.19 4.91 -1.25
CA MET A 14 3.98 5.67 -0.86
C MET A 14 3.05 5.90 -2.06
N ILE A 15 3.60 6.27 -3.22
CA ILE A 15 2.82 6.48 -4.44
C ILE A 15 2.20 5.16 -4.91
N ALA A 16 2.96 4.06 -4.93
CA ALA A 16 2.43 2.76 -5.34
C ALA A 16 1.26 2.31 -4.45
N PHE A 17 1.38 2.45 -3.12
CA PHE A 17 0.27 2.16 -2.19
C PHE A 17 -0.97 3.00 -2.51
N TYR A 18 -0.77 4.30 -2.77
CA TYR A 18 -1.86 5.21 -3.11
C TYR A 18 -2.57 4.80 -4.41
N ASP A 19 -1.81 4.54 -5.48
CA ASP A 19 -2.38 4.20 -6.79
C ASP A 19 -3.19 2.89 -6.72
N MET A 20 -2.68 1.87 -6.02
CA MET A 20 -3.40 0.61 -5.86
C MET A 20 -4.64 0.73 -4.97
N ALA A 21 -4.56 1.46 -3.86
CA ALA A 21 -5.70 1.70 -2.99
C ALA A 21 -6.81 2.47 -3.71
N ARG A 22 -6.42 3.48 -4.51
CA ARG A 22 -7.34 4.23 -5.36
C ARG A 22 -8.00 3.30 -6.39
N HIS A 23 -7.22 2.51 -7.12
CA HIS A 23 -7.72 1.60 -8.14
C HIS A 23 -8.70 0.57 -7.58
N ALA A 24 -8.42 0.02 -6.39
CA ALA A 24 -9.32 -0.94 -5.74
C ALA A 24 -10.66 -0.30 -5.35
N VAL A 25 -10.66 0.95 -4.86
CA VAL A 25 -11.90 1.68 -4.55
C VAL A 25 -12.69 2.02 -5.83
N GLU A 26 -12.01 2.43 -6.90
CA GLU A 26 -12.65 2.75 -8.19
C GLU A 26 -13.24 1.51 -8.87
N THR A 27 -12.51 0.39 -8.88
CA THR A 27 -12.93 -0.87 -9.52
C THR A 27 -14.11 -1.50 -8.79
N THR A 28 -14.14 -1.42 -7.46
CA THR A 28 -15.21 -2.02 -6.64
C THR A 28 -16.38 -1.07 -6.39
N ALA A 29 -16.36 0.15 -6.94
CA ALA A 29 -17.39 1.16 -6.68
C ALA A 29 -18.81 0.73 -7.07
N GLN A 30 -18.94 -0.11 -8.10
CA GLN A 30 -20.21 -0.63 -8.62
C GLN A 30 -20.47 -2.10 -8.22
N SER A 31 -19.57 -2.72 -7.48
CA SER A 31 -19.70 -4.09 -6.99
C SER A 31 -20.56 -4.14 -5.73
N GLU A 32 -21.28 -5.25 -5.52
CA GLU A 32 -21.98 -5.52 -4.26
C GLU A 32 -21.03 -5.51 -3.05
N LYS A 33 -19.75 -5.86 -3.27
CA LYS A 33 -18.68 -5.79 -2.27
C LYS A 33 -17.82 -4.54 -2.48
N LYS A 34 -18.43 -3.37 -2.30
CA LYS A 34 -17.73 -2.09 -2.36
C LYS A 34 -16.64 -2.03 -1.30
N ILE A 35 -15.40 -1.81 -1.72
CA ILE A 35 -14.27 -1.63 -0.82
C ILE A 35 -14.16 -0.15 -0.45
N THR A 36 -14.14 0.13 0.85
CA THR A 36 -13.95 1.49 1.36
C THR A 36 -12.52 1.69 1.87
N TRP A 37 -12.12 2.95 2.03
CA TRP A 37 -10.86 3.26 2.69
C TRP A 37 -10.79 2.70 4.13
N ALA A 38 -11.91 2.63 4.84
CA ALA A 38 -11.95 2.04 6.17
C ALA A 38 -11.57 0.55 6.13
N ASP A 39 -12.06 -0.17 5.13
CA ASP A 39 -11.73 -1.59 4.94
C ASP A 39 -10.25 -1.77 4.59
N ILE A 40 -9.73 -0.97 3.65
CA ILE A 40 -8.30 -1.00 3.26
C ILE A 40 -7.43 -0.71 4.49
N ARG A 41 -7.75 0.31 5.26
CA ARG A 41 -6.98 0.68 6.46
C ARG A 41 -6.99 -0.42 7.51
N ASN A 42 -8.14 -1.07 7.74
CA ASN A 42 -8.26 -2.14 8.72
C ASN A 42 -7.42 -3.38 8.33
N HIS A 43 -7.44 -3.77 7.06
CA HIS A 43 -6.71 -4.93 6.59
C HIS A 43 -5.22 -4.67 6.32
N MET A 44 -4.84 -3.42 6.02
CA MET A 44 -3.46 -3.04 5.67
C MET A 44 -2.78 -2.20 6.76
N ASN A 45 -3.29 -2.20 7.99
CA ASN A 45 -2.76 -1.39 9.08
C ASN A 45 -1.25 -1.62 9.31
N ASP A 46 -0.83 -2.90 9.25
CA ASP A 46 0.58 -3.27 9.39
C ASP A 46 1.44 -2.75 8.23
N THR A 47 0.90 -2.74 7.01
CA THR A 47 1.61 -2.19 5.83
C THR A 47 1.74 -0.67 5.93
N ILE A 48 0.71 0.02 6.42
CA ILE A 48 0.76 1.48 6.66
C ILE A 48 1.77 1.82 7.77
N TYR A 49 1.84 0.98 8.81
CA TYR A 49 2.84 1.11 9.86
C TYR A 49 4.27 0.88 9.33
N GLN A 50 4.46 -0.14 8.48
CA GLN A 50 5.73 -0.38 7.79
C GLN A 50 6.12 0.79 6.88
N LEU A 51 5.18 1.34 6.09
CA LEU A 51 5.39 2.52 5.25
C LEU A 51 5.86 3.73 6.09
N SER A 52 5.26 3.94 7.27
CA SER A 52 5.62 5.04 8.17
C SER A 52 6.98 4.84 8.85
N SER A 53 7.39 3.59 9.05
CA SER A 53 8.66 3.20 9.69
C SER A 53 9.79 2.91 8.69
N MET A 54 9.57 3.10 7.39
CA MET A 54 10.55 2.91 6.30
C MET A 54 11.86 3.73 6.47
N LYS A 55 11.78 4.86 7.17
CA LYS A 55 12.97 5.64 7.56
C LYS A 55 13.92 4.83 8.45
N PHE A 56 13.41 3.84 9.19
CA PHE A 56 14.11 3.08 10.22
C PHE A 56 14.36 1.60 9.86
N ALA A 57 13.68 1.04 8.84
CA ALA A 57 13.73 -0.40 8.52
C ALA A 57 14.21 -0.74 7.08
N VAL A 58 14.54 -2.03 6.86
CA VAL A 58 15.08 -2.60 5.59
C VAL A 58 13.96 -2.79 4.56
N TRP A 59 14.29 -2.47 3.32
CA TRP A 59 13.38 -2.34 2.18
C TRP A 59 13.21 -3.67 1.46
N GLY A 60 12.12 -4.39 1.71
CA GLY A 60 11.80 -5.62 0.96
C GLY A 60 10.37 -6.13 1.15
N GLU A 61 9.82 -5.96 2.36
CA GLU A 61 8.54 -6.58 2.73
C GLU A 61 7.30 -5.87 2.14
N ILE A 62 7.39 -4.55 1.93
CA ILE A 62 6.24 -3.72 1.55
C ILE A 62 5.72 -4.07 0.14
N LEU A 63 6.61 -4.26 -0.84
CA LEU A 63 6.22 -4.63 -2.20
C LEU A 63 5.56 -6.01 -2.26
N PHE A 64 6.03 -6.96 -1.45
CA PHE A 64 5.44 -8.30 -1.37
C PHE A 64 4.02 -8.26 -0.78
N ASN A 65 3.84 -7.54 0.34
CA ASN A 65 2.52 -7.41 0.99
C ASN A 65 1.49 -6.69 0.11
N LEU A 66 1.92 -5.68 -0.64
CA LEU A 66 1.06 -4.98 -1.59
C LEU A 66 0.56 -5.91 -2.70
N THR A 67 1.47 -6.65 -3.33
CA THR A 67 1.12 -7.53 -4.45
C THR A 67 0.16 -8.63 -4.00
N LYS A 68 0.38 -9.19 -2.80
CA LYS A 68 -0.48 -10.25 -2.24
C LYS A 68 -1.90 -9.75 -1.90
N TYR A 69 -2.02 -8.59 -1.26
CA TYR A 69 -3.34 -8.07 -0.87
C TYR A 69 -4.17 -7.67 -2.08
N PHE A 70 -3.58 -6.97 -3.05
CA PHE A 70 -4.32 -6.52 -4.23
C PHE A 70 -4.61 -7.63 -5.24
N ALA A 71 -3.80 -8.70 -5.31
CA ALA A 71 -4.16 -9.90 -6.08
C ALA A 71 -5.42 -10.57 -5.53
N ILE A 72 -5.52 -10.76 -4.20
CA ILE A 72 -6.69 -11.38 -3.55
C ILE A 72 -7.96 -10.52 -3.71
N VAL A 73 -7.80 -9.21 -3.83
CA VAL A 73 -8.92 -8.25 -3.89
C VAL A 73 -9.42 -8.01 -5.32
N LEU A 74 -8.58 -8.21 -6.34
CA LEU A 74 -8.89 -7.92 -7.74
C LEU A 74 -9.11 -9.19 -8.61
N ASP A 75 -8.95 -10.39 -8.06
CA ASP A 75 -9.43 -11.68 -8.62
C ASP A 75 -10.84 -12.02 -8.07
#